data_AF-A0A5J4TPK1-F1
#
_entry.id   AF-A0A5J4TPK1-F1
#
_cell.length_a   1.000
_cell.length_b   1.000
_cell.length_c   1.000
_cell.angle_alpha   90.00
_cell.angle_beta   90.00
_cell.angle_gamma   90.00
#
_symmetry.space_group_name_H-M   'P 1'
#
loop_
_entity.id
_entity.type
_entity.pdbx_description
1 polymer ?
#
loop_
_entity_poly.entity_id
_entity_poly.type
_entity_poly.pdbx_seq_one_letter_code
_entity_poly.pdbx_strand_id
1 'polypeptide(L)'
;MSKKGKKKKTKVAPTPEQIEQMELFGQVDRTRQLQGVKGRTPQMSLIPKIMKQHGLKVKQGMTNSQLNEIQRQVRVYDPTITPDDAFVGVRGLLNRTSRRGVFGEKFTDAMAEELIEMEIRINNE
;
A
#
# COMPACT_ATOMS: atom_id res chain seq x y z
N MET A 1 37.77 -14.79 4.34
CA MET A 1 36.84 -14.52 3.22
C MET A 1 35.43 -14.99 3.60
N SER A 2 34.56 -14.09 4.07
CA SER A 2 33.23 -14.47 4.58
C SER A 2 32.19 -14.45 3.46
N LYS A 3 31.72 -15.63 3.05
CA LYS A 3 30.57 -15.80 2.15
C LYS A 3 29.28 -15.44 2.92
N LYS A 4 28.93 -14.17 3.00
CA LYS A 4 27.64 -13.73 3.54
C LYS A 4 26.57 -14.03 2.47
N GLY A 5 25.89 -15.15 2.65
CA GLY A 5 24.86 -15.64 1.74
C GLY A 5 23.84 -14.56 1.40
N LYS A 6 23.82 -14.13 0.14
CA LYS A 6 22.70 -13.36 -0.42
C LYS A 6 21.46 -14.24 -0.27
N LYS A 7 20.57 -13.91 0.66
CA LYS A 7 19.19 -14.42 0.64
C LYS A 7 18.64 -14.09 -0.74
N LYS A 8 18.56 -15.08 -1.62
CA LYS A 8 17.92 -14.95 -2.93
C LYS A 8 16.48 -14.52 -2.61
N LYS A 9 16.14 -13.24 -2.87
CA LYS A 9 14.75 -12.79 -2.93
C LYS A 9 14.14 -13.60 -4.07
N THR A 10 13.55 -14.73 -3.75
CA THR A 10 12.83 -15.56 -4.71
C THR A 10 11.83 -14.63 -5.39
N LYS A 11 11.95 -14.48 -6.72
CA LYS A 11 10.93 -13.79 -7.51
C LYS A 11 9.71 -14.73 -7.53
N VAL A 12 9.00 -14.78 -6.40
CA VAL A 12 7.75 -15.52 -6.29
C VAL A 12 6.79 -14.87 -7.28
N ALA A 13 6.20 -15.67 -8.15
CA ALA A 13 5.17 -15.19 -9.07
C ALA A 13 4.01 -14.62 -8.23
N PRO A 14 3.36 -13.54 -8.70
CA PRO A 14 2.16 -13.03 -8.04
C PRO A 14 1.11 -14.15 -7.90
N THR A 15 0.43 -14.21 -6.76
CA THR A 15 -0.72 -15.11 -6.61
C THR A 15 -1.87 -14.63 -7.52
N PRO A 16 -2.83 -15.49 -7.89
CA PRO A 16 -3.98 -15.08 -8.71
C PRO A 16 -4.71 -13.87 -8.12
N GLU A 17 -4.90 -13.84 -6.80
CA GLU A 17 -5.50 -12.72 -6.10
C GLU A 17 -4.70 -11.41 -6.25
N GLN A 18 -3.37 -11.48 -6.20
CA GLN A 18 -2.53 -10.30 -6.41
C GLN A 18 -2.65 -9.76 -7.84
N ILE A 19 -2.79 -10.66 -8.83
CA ILE A 19 -3.00 -10.30 -10.23
C ILE A 19 -4.35 -9.61 -10.39
N GLU A 20 -5.42 -10.17 -9.81
CA GLU A 20 -6.75 -9.57 -9.84
C GLU A 20 -6.77 -8.16 -9.22
N GLN A 21 -6.13 -7.98 -8.06
CA GLN A 21 -6.03 -6.65 -7.43
C GLN A 21 -5.20 -5.68 -8.27
N MET A 22 -4.11 -6.16 -8.89
CA MET A 22 -3.32 -5.33 -9.80
C MET A 22 -4.14 -4.89 -11.03
N GLU A 23 -4.88 -5.80 -11.64
CA GLU A 23 -5.74 -5.50 -12.80
C GLU A 23 -6.86 -4.52 -12.43
N LEU A 24 -7.48 -4.71 -11.26
CA LEU A 24 -8.50 -3.83 -10.70
C LEU A 24 -8.00 -2.38 -10.62
N PHE A 25 -6.75 -2.19 -10.16
CA PHE A 25 -6.16 -0.86 -10.02
C PHE A 25 -5.43 -0.37 -11.29
N GLY A 26 -5.34 -1.20 -12.33
CA GLY A 26 -4.66 -0.87 -13.58
C GLY A 26 -3.14 -0.87 -13.48
N GLN A 27 -2.58 -1.71 -12.61
CA GLN A 27 -1.15 -1.84 -12.38
C GLN A 27 -0.51 -2.80 -13.37
N VAL A 28 0.37 -2.28 -14.23
CA VAL A 28 1.14 -3.10 -15.18
C VAL A 28 2.54 -3.41 -14.65
N ASP A 29 3.14 -2.46 -13.92
CA ASP A 29 4.51 -2.56 -13.44
C ASP A 29 4.61 -3.42 -12.18
N ARG A 30 5.64 -4.26 -12.10
CA ARG A 30 5.88 -5.14 -10.93
C ARG A 30 6.40 -4.42 -9.70
N THR A 31 6.85 -3.17 -9.84
CA THR A 31 7.32 -2.35 -8.73
C THR A 31 6.95 -0.89 -8.92
N ARG A 32 6.64 -0.20 -7.82
CA ARG A 32 6.46 1.26 -7.76
C ARG A 32 7.37 1.86 -6.70
N GLN A 33 7.57 3.17 -6.77
CA GLN A 33 8.39 3.88 -5.80
C GLN A 33 7.66 5.10 -5.24
N LEU A 34 7.93 5.39 -3.97
CA LEU A 34 7.45 6.58 -3.29
C LEU A 34 8.55 7.07 -2.35
N GLN A 35 8.88 8.36 -2.42
CA GLN A 35 9.91 8.98 -1.56
C GLN A 35 11.26 8.23 -1.60
N GLY A 36 11.67 7.72 -2.78
CA GLY A 36 12.92 6.97 -2.95
C GLY A 36 12.89 5.51 -2.46
N VAL A 37 11.78 5.06 -1.85
CA VAL A 37 11.58 3.67 -1.43
C VAL A 37 10.84 2.90 -2.52
N LYS A 38 11.32 1.70 -2.85
CA LYS A 38 10.76 0.85 -3.90
C LYS A 38 9.96 -0.32 -3.29
N GLY A 39 8.68 -0.38 -3.60
CA GLY A 39 7.77 -1.45 -3.21
C GLY A 39 7.40 -2.38 -4.36
N ARG A 40 7.01 -3.61 -4.04
CA ARG A 40 6.56 -4.64 -4.97
C ARG A 40 5.05 -4.49 -5.18
N THR A 41 4.66 -4.20 -6.41
CA THR A 41 3.27 -3.92 -6.77
C THR A 41 2.29 -5.03 -6.39
N PRO A 42 2.61 -6.33 -6.62
CA PRO A 42 1.71 -7.42 -6.22
C PRO A 42 1.44 -7.49 -4.71
N GLN A 43 2.41 -7.05 -3.90
CA GLN A 43 2.27 -7.06 -2.45
C GLN A 43 1.52 -5.83 -1.97
N MET A 44 1.77 -4.69 -2.63
CA MET A 44 1.07 -3.44 -2.33
C MET A 44 -0.40 -3.49 -2.72
N SER A 45 -0.76 -4.19 -3.80
CA SER A 45 -2.16 -4.30 -4.25
C SER A 45 -3.08 -4.97 -3.21
N LEU A 46 -2.53 -5.75 -2.27
CA LEU A 46 -3.30 -6.33 -1.17
C LEU A 46 -3.58 -5.36 -0.03
N ILE A 47 -2.77 -4.30 0.12
CA ILE A 47 -2.85 -3.38 1.26
C ILE A 47 -4.24 -2.71 1.37
N PRO A 48 -4.83 -2.14 0.30
CA PRO A 48 -6.20 -1.62 0.33
C PRO A 48 -7.22 -2.65 0.85
N LYS A 49 -7.12 -3.89 0.38
CA LYS A 49 -8.04 -4.97 0.77
C LYS A 49 -7.90 -5.32 2.25
N ILE A 50 -6.68 -5.51 2.74
CA ILE A 50 -6.37 -5.79 4.15
C ILE A 50 -6.89 -4.66 5.04
N MET A 51 -6.60 -3.42 4.66
CA MET A 51 -7.05 -2.25 5.41
C MET A 51 -8.58 -2.19 5.49
N LYS A 52 -9.29 -2.40 4.38
CA LYS A 52 -10.76 -2.46 4.34
C LYS A 52 -11.31 -3.57 5.24
N GLN A 53 -10.75 -4.78 5.17
CA GLN A 53 -11.20 -5.93 5.96
C GLN A 53 -11.04 -5.72 7.47
N HIS A 54 -10.00 -5.02 7.89
CA HIS A 54 -9.67 -4.79 9.29
C HIS A 54 -10.06 -3.39 9.80
N GLY A 55 -10.78 -2.61 8.99
CA GLY A 55 -11.20 -1.25 9.36
C GLY A 55 -10.04 -0.27 9.59
N LEU A 56 -8.87 -0.54 9.00
CA LEU A 56 -7.72 0.35 9.10
C LEU A 56 -7.89 1.53 8.13
N LYS A 57 -7.64 2.74 8.62
CA LYS A 57 -7.73 3.95 7.81
C LYS A 57 -6.50 4.83 8.00
N VAL A 58 -6.15 5.55 6.96
CA VAL A 58 -5.13 6.61 7.01
C VAL A 58 -5.79 7.98 6.98
N LYS A 59 -5.17 8.96 7.63
CA LYS A 59 -5.63 10.35 7.61
C LYS A 59 -4.49 11.27 7.19
N GLN A 60 -4.82 12.34 6.46
CA GLN A 60 -3.85 13.41 6.22
C GLN A 60 -3.41 14.03 7.55
N GLY A 61 -2.10 14.27 7.69
CA GLY A 61 -1.51 14.79 8.93
C GLY A 61 -1.20 13.75 10.00
N MET A 62 -1.41 12.46 9.74
CA MET A 62 -0.87 11.41 10.62
C MET A 62 0.64 11.54 10.78
N THR A 63 1.11 11.38 12.02
CA THR A 63 2.53 11.35 12.34
C THR A 63 3.20 10.10 11.75
N ASN A 64 4.53 10.15 11.61
CA ASN A 64 5.30 8.98 11.18
C ASN A 64 5.06 7.77 12.10
N SER A 65 4.87 7.98 13.41
CA SER A 65 4.60 6.90 14.36
C SER A 65 3.24 6.23 14.10
N GLN A 66 2.19 7.02 13.86
CA GLN A 66 0.86 6.49 13.52
C GLN A 66 0.88 5.71 12.20
N LEU A 67 1.55 6.24 11.18
CA LEU A 67 1.70 5.55 9.90
C LEU A 67 2.49 4.24 10.04
N ASN A 68 3.51 4.22 10.90
CA ASN A 68 4.30 3.02 11.15
C ASN A 68 3.50 1.94 11.89
N GLU A 69 2.56 2.33 12.76
CA GLU A 69 1.68 1.37 13.42
C GLU A 69 0.72 0.72 12.41
N ILE A 70 0.13 1.50 11.50
CA ILE A 70 -0.71 0.94 10.41
C ILE A 70 0.12 -0.01 9.53
N GLN A 71 1.33 0.39 9.13
CA GLN A 71 2.24 -0.47 8.36
C GLN A 71 2.57 -1.77 9.11
N ARG A 72 2.76 -1.70 10.42
CA ARG A 72 3.00 -2.87 11.26
C ARG A 72 1.78 -3.78 11.28
N GLN A 73 0.57 -3.23 11.47
CA GLN A 73 -0.67 -4.01 11.50
C GLN A 73 -0.94 -4.71 10.17
N VAL A 74 -0.81 -4.02 9.05
CA VAL A 74 -0.92 -4.62 7.70
C VAL A 74 0.02 -5.82 7.55
N ARG A 75 1.26 -5.71 8.04
CA ARG A 75 2.24 -6.81 8.00
C ARG A 75 1.96 -7.94 8.99
N VAL A 76 1.23 -7.67 10.06
CA VAL A 76 0.76 -8.72 10.99
C VAL A 76 -0.33 -9.55 10.31
N TYR A 77 -1.22 -8.91 9.56
CA TYR A 77 -2.26 -9.59 8.79
C TYR A 77 -1.72 -10.34 7.57
N ASP A 78 -0.76 -9.76 6.84
CA ASP A 78 -0.06 -10.42 5.74
C ASP A 78 1.46 -10.32 5.91
N PRO A 79 2.12 -11.39 6.42
CA PRO A 79 3.56 -11.45 6.60
C PRO A 79 4.37 -11.43 5.29
N THR A 80 3.74 -11.60 4.13
CA THR A 80 4.42 -11.57 2.82
C THR A 80 4.77 -10.15 2.37
N ILE A 81 4.11 -9.15 2.97
CA ILE A 81 4.36 -7.72 2.79
C ILE A 81 5.64 -7.31 3.55
N THR A 82 6.61 -6.76 2.82
CA THR A 82 7.85 -6.26 3.45
C THR A 82 7.66 -4.87 4.04
N PRO A 83 8.58 -4.40 4.92
CA PRO A 83 8.55 -3.03 5.41
C PRO A 83 8.46 -1.99 4.28
N ASP A 84 9.21 -2.18 3.20
CA ASP A 84 9.21 -1.25 2.05
C ASP A 84 7.87 -1.26 1.31
N ASP A 85 7.26 -2.44 1.13
CA ASP A 85 5.94 -2.57 0.50
C ASP A 85 4.86 -1.88 1.34
N ALA A 86 4.87 -2.11 2.67
CA ALA A 86 3.95 -1.48 3.60
C ALA A 86 4.13 0.05 3.63
N PHE A 87 5.38 0.52 3.67
CA PHE A 87 5.70 1.94 3.64
C PHE A 87 5.13 2.63 2.40
N VAL A 88 5.43 2.08 1.21
CA VAL A 88 4.98 2.66 -0.07
C VAL A 88 3.46 2.57 -0.19
N GLY A 89 2.86 1.43 0.15
CA GLY A 89 1.41 1.23 0.03
C GLY A 89 0.59 2.11 0.96
N VAL A 90 0.93 2.14 2.26
CA VAL A 90 0.18 2.93 3.26
C VAL A 90 0.35 4.42 3.00
N ARG A 91 1.58 4.89 2.75
CA ARG A 91 1.81 6.32 2.46
C ARG A 91 1.29 6.74 1.09
N GLY A 92 1.23 5.80 0.15
CA GLY A 92 0.63 6.00 -1.17
C GLY A 92 -0.82 6.45 -1.08
N LEU A 93 -1.56 6.05 -0.03
CA LEU A 93 -2.97 6.40 0.17
C LEU A 93 -3.22 7.88 0.56
N LEU A 94 -2.24 8.55 1.15
CA LEU A 94 -2.41 9.88 1.78
C LEU A 94 -2.83 11.00 0.83
N ASN A 95 -2.40 10.94 -0.43
CA ASN A 95 -2.76 11.94 -1.43
C ASN A 95 -3.04 11.30 -2.79
N ARG A 96 -3.87 11.98 -3.59
CA ARG A 96 -4.37 11.48 -4.87
C ARG A 96 -3.26 11.16 -5.86
N THR A 97 -2.23 12.01 -5.93
CA THR A 97 -1.09 11.83 -6.84
C THR A 97 -0.31 10.56 -6.50
N SER A 98 -0.03 10.34 -5.21
CA SER A 98 0.67 9.16 -4.72
C SER A 98 -0.18 7.90 -4.89
N ARG A 99 -1.51 8.01 -4.70
CA ARG A 99 -2.44 6.90 -4.94
C ARG A 99 -2.35 6.41 -6.38
N ARG A 100 -2.49 7.32 -7.34
CA ARG A 100 -2.39 6.98 -8.77
C ARG A 100 -1.00 6.49 -9.14
N GLY A 101 0.05 7.04 -8.54
CA GLY A 101 1.44 6.59 -8.77
C GLY A 101 1.74 5.19 -8.23
N VAL A 102 1.19 4.84 -7.06
CA VAL A 102 1.45 3.55 -6.39
C VAL A 102 0.45 2.49 -6.83
N PHE A 103 -0.84 2.81 -6.78
CA PHE A 103 -1.93 1.87 -7.09
C PHE A 103 -2.34 1.87 -8.56
N GLY A 104 -1.96 2.87 -9.35
CA GLY A 104 -2.34 2.94 -10.75
C GLY A 104 -3.55 3.84 -10.99
N GLU A 105 -3.76 4.19 -12.27
CA GLU A 105 -4.71 5.24 -12.65
C GLU A 105 -6.17 4.84 -12.45
N LYS A 106 -6.48 3.55 -12.41
CA LYS A 106 -7.84 3.04 -12.17
C LYS A 106 -8.22 3.01 -10.69
N PHE A 107 -7.30 3.33 -9.78
CA PHE A 107 -7.62 3.47 -8.36
C PHE A 107 -8.48 4.72 -8.15
N THR A 108 -9.79 4.52 -7.99
CA THR A 108 -10.77 5.61 -7.92
C THR A 108 -10.76 6.30 -6.56
N ASP A 109 -11.26 7.53 -6.51
CA ASP A 109 -11.41 8.24 -5.23
C ASP A 109 -12.45 7.55 -4.32
N ALA A 110 -13.49 6.93 -4.88
CA ALA A 110 -14.45 6.11 -4.11
C ALA A 110 -13.80 4.92 -3.40
N MET A 111 -12.84 4.23 -4.04
CA MET A 111 -12.03 3.19 -3.38
C MET A 111 -11.15 3.77 -2.26
N ALA A 112 -10.72 5.02 -2.42
CA ALA A 112 -9.90 5.71 -1.43
C ALA A 112 -10.71 6.16 -0.20
N GLU A 113 -11.97 6.57 -0.37
CA GLU A 113 -12.85 7.06 0.71
C GLU A 113 -13.07 6.02 1.81
N GLU A 114 -13.12 4.73 1.46
CA GLU A 114 -13.24 3.66 2.46
C GLU A 114 -11.98 3.51 3.33
N LEU A 115 -10.83 3.92 2.80
CA LEU A 115 -9.49 3.73 3.38
C LEU A 115 -8.91 5.00 4.00
N ILE A 116 -9.53 6.15 3.72
CA ILE A 116 -9.10 7.45 4.17
C ILE A 116 -10.15 8.01 5.10
N GLU A 117 -9.74 8.38 6.31
CA GLU A 117 -10.56 9.25 7.13
C GLU A 117 -10.56 10.63 6.50
N MET A 118 -11.64 10.95 5.78
CA MET A 118 -11.92 12.32 5.40
C MET A 118 -12.26 13.07 6.69
N GLU A 119 -11.49 14.12 7.02
CA GLU A 119 -12.01 15.15 7.92
C GLU A 119 -13.27 15.69 7.23
N ILE A 120 -14.43 15.31 7.74
CA ILE A 120 -15.68 15.87 7.32
C ILE A 120 -15.58 17.37 7.59
N ARG A 121 -15.28 18.17 6.56
CA ARG A 121 -15.56 19.60 6.57
C ARG A 121 -17.07 19.73 6.43
N ILE A 122 -17.80 19.53 7.53
CA ILE A 122 -19.12 20.12 7.67
C ILE A 122 -18.88 21.63 7.68
N ASN A 123 -18.90 22.23 6.48
CA ASN A 123 -19.31 23.62 6.35
C ASN A 123 -20.84 23.57 6.48
N ASN A 124 -21.34 23.67 7.71
CA ASN A 124 -22.72 24.07 7.92
C ASN A 124 -22.82 25.53 7.45
N GLU A 125 -23.21 25.73 6.19
CA GLU A 125 -23.84 26.98 5.74
C GLU A 125 -25.36 26.88 5.94
#